data_AF-A0A3M6FJW9-F1
#
_entry.id   AF-A0A3M6FJW9-F1
#
_cell.length_a   1.000
_cell.length_b   1.000
_cell.length_c   1.000
_cell.angle_alpha   90.00
_cell.angle_beta   90.00
_cell.angle_gamma   90.00
#
_symmetry.space_group_name_H-M   'P 1'
#
loop_
_entity.id
_entity.type
_entity.pdbx_description
1 polymer ?
#
loop_
_entity_poly.entity_id
_entity_poly.type
_entity_poly.pdbx_seq_one_letter_code
_entity_poly.pdbx_strand_id
1 'polypeptide(L)'
;MQAQSLRPCQTRDRKCAIVACSETNGSPVGWCSGFSKQAFSKTRKHPPMQGFSTTLLKKTLLASAVMSSLMLSSGMAAAADAPGKVLSEKYGLPWPAVIAHRGASFDAPEETIPAYTLARDLGADYLEMDIQRTKDGVLIALHDDVLERTTNIAEVFPTRVKDPVSTFTLAELKQLDAGSWFNKAYPDRARDSYTGLQILTLDEVIDIAEGGANKPGLYIETKVPNKFPGVEADLKKVLTQRGWLAQRPAAAAGHVNVAHMPGRVVLQTFEKQSLELLQKEMPKVPKVMLLWIGEGSIEPKSSVAFKDSGAKDKATYYASQEVKSPEEFQKWIDWAKAHGAIGTGPSSQLAKGGDQSYMDLVKPWMNNLTHEKGMVIHAYTVDAADDFKRISNDGVDGFFTNRTAELLKFYGRPAKESIHTILKRNGY
;
A
#
# COMPACT_ATOMS: atom_id res chain seq x y z
N MET A 1 42.12 12.87 23.07
CA MET A 1 43.08 11.78 22.78
C MET A 1 42.34 10.45 22.83
N GLN A 2 42.74 9.50 21.97
CA GLN A 2 42.46 8.04 21.94
C GLN A 2 41.41 7.50 22.95
N ALA A 3 40.25 6.98 22.56
CA ALA A 3 40.00 5.81 21.69
C ALA A 3 40.56 4.48 22.24
N GLN A 4 39.68 3.56 22.63
CA GLN A 4 39.96 2.12 22.60
C GLN A 4 38.67 1.33 22.32
N SER A 5 38.76 0.42 21.36
CA SER A 5 37.68 -0.47 20.93
C SER A 5 37.88 -1.87 21.52
N LEU A 6 36.78 -2.61 21.70
CA LEU A 6 36.84 -4.06 21.89
C LEU A 6 35.91 -4.76 20.90
N ARG A 7 36.45 -5.80 20.24
CA ARG A 7 35.77 -6.69 19.29
C ARG A 7 35.49 -8.05 19.96
N PRO A 8 34.59 -8.89 19.40
CA PRO A 8 33.97 -9.97 20.15
C PRO A 8 34.82 -11.24 20.25
N CYS A 9 34.48 -12.09 21.23
CA CYS A 9 35.08 -13.41 21.41
C CYS A 9 34.23 -14.51 20.74
N GLN A 10 34.87 -15.37 19.96
CA GLN A 10 34.32 -16.65 19.48
C GLN A 10 35.37 -17.75 19.63
N THR A 11 34.97 -18.90 20.17
CA THR A 11 35.55 -20.28 20.10
C THR A 11 35.06 -21.03 21.35
N ARG A 12 34.83 -22.34 21.43
CA ARG A 12 34.62 -23.49 20.51
C ARG A 12 34.29 -24.68 21.45
N ASP A 13 33.45 -25.60 20.98
CA ASP A 13 33.40 -27.04 21.29
C ASP A 13 33.76 -27.60 22.69
N ARG A 14 32.80 -28.35 23.28
CA ARG A 14 33.00 -29.75 23.72
C ARG A 14 31.67 -30.48 23.98
N LYS A 15 31.62 -31.77 23.61
CA LYS A 15 30.55 -32.74 23.92
C LYS A 15 30.96 -33.66 25.09
N CYS A 16 30.00 -34.50 25.53
CA CYS A 16 30.03 -35.59 26.53
C CYS A 16 29.52 -35.19 27.94
N ALA A 17 28.74 -36.01 28.66
CA ALA A 17 27.94 -37.20 28.28
C ALA A 17 26.89 -37.58 29.36
N ILE A 18 25.72 -38.09 28.92
CA ILE A 18 24.91 -39.23 29.43
C ILE A 18 24.84 -39.54 30.94
N VAL A 19 23.61 -39.59 31.51
CA VAL A 19 22.93 -40.68 32.31
C VAL A 19 21.45 -40.21 32.47
N ALA A 20 20.40 -40.84 31.89
CA ALA A 20 19.55 -41.96 32.38
C ALA A 20 18.76 -41.68 33.70
N CYS A 21 17.51 -42.14 33.97
CA CYS A 21 16.74 -43.31 33.48
C CYS A 21 15.21 -43.19 33.75
N SER A 22 14.44 -44.27 33.48
CA SER A 22 12.97 -44.52 33.66
C SER A 22 12.06 -43.93 32.56
N GLU A 23 11.27 -44.65 31.72
CA GLU A 23 10.59 -45.98 31.78
C GLU A 23 9.56 -46.09 32.92
N THR A 24 8.30 -46.55 32.78
CA THR A 24 7.66 -47.68 32.05
C THR A 24 6.16 -47.37 31.79
N ASN A 25 5.29 -48.05 31.00
CA ASN A 25 5.31 -49.08 29.92
C ASN A 25 3.85 -49.19 29.35
N GLY A 26 3.61 -49.90 28.23
CA GLY A 26 2.25 -50.44 27.92
C GLY A 26 1.83 -50.55 26.44
N SER A 27 2.15 -51.67 25.78
CA SER A 27 1.50 -52.20 24.54
C SER A 27 0.47 -53.31 24.93
N PRO A 28 -0.22 -54.12 24.06
CA PRO A 28 -0.09 -54.43 22.61
C PRO A 28 -1.46 -54.29 21.84
N VAL A 29 -1.78 -54.77 20.60
CA VAL A 29 -1.39 -55.97 19.79
C VAL A 29 -1.76 -55.82 18.28
N GLY A 30 -1.00 -56.49 17.36
CA GLY A 30 -1.43 -57.06 16.05
C GLY A 30 -1.81 -56.11 14.88
N TRP A 31 -1.59 -56.39 13.58
CA TRP A 31 -1.47 -57.66 12.80
C TRP A 31 -0.48 -57.54 11.60
N CYS A 32 -0.21 -58.65 10.89
CA CYS A 32 0.88 -58.80 9.88
C CYS A 32 0.45 -59.07 8.41
N SER A 33 1.45 -59.12 7.51
CA SER A 33 1.52 -59.70 6.13
C SER A 33 1.08 -58.82 4.92
N GLY A 34 1.67 -58.91 3.72
CA GLY A 34 2.91 -59.58 3.26
C GLY A 34 3.03 -59.74 1.72
N PHE A 35 4.26 -59.82 1.17
CA PHE A 35 4.65 -60.27 -0.21
C PHE A 35 4.17 -59.42 -1.44
N SER A 36 4.76 -59.43 -2.65
CA SER A 36 5.94 -60.10 -3.26
C SER A 36 6.58 -59.24 -4.40
N LYS A 37 7.77 -59.62 -4.90
CA LYS A 37 8.45 -59.08 -6.12
C LYS A 37 8.15 -59.94 -7.36
N GLN A 38 8.19 -59.37 -8.57
CA GLN A 38 9.10 -59.78 -9.68
C GLN A 38 8.91 -58.93 -10.96
N ALA A 39 9.86 -59.03 -11.89
CA ALA A 39 9.97 -58.24 -13.13
C ALA A 39 10.01 -59.14 -14.37
N PHE A 40 9.75 -58.60 -15.58
CA PHE A 40 10.34 -59.13 -16.83
C PHE A 40 10.42 -58.09 -17.95
N SER A 41 11.29 -58.34 -18.93
CA SER A 41 11.70 -57.44 -20.02
C SER A 41 11.13 -57.81 -21.40
N LYS A 42 11.13 -56.86 -22.36
CA LYS A 42 11.79 -57.02 -23.69
C LYS A 42 11.68 -55.78 -24.61
N THR A 43 12.33 -55.85 -25.77
CA THR A 43 12.91 -54.71 -26.53
C THR A 43 12.58 -54.68 -28.04
N ARG A 44 12.72 -53.48 -28.65
CA ARG A 44 13.01 -53.16 -30.08
C ARG A 44 11.93 -53.44 -31.15
N LYS A 45 11.70 -52.45 -32.05
CA LYS A 45 12.31 -52.35 -33.41
C LYS A 45 11.91 -51.05 -34.15
N HIS A 46 12.80 -50.49 -34.97
CA HIS A 46 12.53 -49.49 -36.03
C HIS A 46 12.18 -50.19 -37.36
N PRO A 47 11.63 -49.47 -38.36
CA PRO A 47 12.39 -49.22 -39.61
C PRO A 47 12.15 -47.77 -40.18
N PRO A 48 12.33 -47.42 -41.49
CA PRO A 48 13.49 -46.61 -41.90
C PRO A 48 13.19 -45.35 -42.76
N MET A 49 14.24 -44.62 -43.18
CA MET A 49 14.18 -43.47 -44.11
C MET A 49 14.23 -43.86 -45.60
N GLN A 50 13.54 -43.06 -46.44
CA GLN A 50 13.77 -42.74 -47.87
C GLN A 50 12.86 -41.52 -48.18
N GLY A 51 13.19 -40.49 -48.98
CA GLY A 51 14.39 -40.21 -49.76
C GLY A 51 14.09 -40.04 -51.25
N PHE A 52 13.57 -38.88 -51.71
CA PHE A 52 13.40 -38.57 -53.15
C PHE A 52 13.54 -37.08 -53.49
N SER A 53 13.82 -36.80 -54.76
CA SER A 53 14.46 -35.56 -55.24
C SER A 53 13.77 -34.96 -56.48
N THR A 54 13.66 -33.63 -56.50
CA THR A 54 13.77 -32.69 -57.66
C THR A 54 12.88 -32.81 -58.93
N THR A 55 12.51 -31.61 -59.43
CA THR A 55 12.31 -31.18 -60.85
C THR A 55 10.90 -31.22 -61.52
N LEU A 56 10.22 -30.05 -61.50
CA LEU A 56 9.82 -29.24 -62.68
C LEU A 56 9.14 -29.89 -63.93
N LEU A 57 7.87 -29.53 -64.26
CA LEU A 57 7.47 -28.82 -65.51
C LEU A 57 5.93 -28.59 -65.73
N LYS A 58 5.57 -27.32 -66.00
CA LYS A 58 4.61 -26.76 -67.01
C LYS A 58 3.12 -27.20 -67.15
N LYS A 59 2.25 -26.19 -66.91
CA LYS A 59 1.18 -25.61 -67.78
C LYS A 59 -0.16 -26.33 -68.09
N THR A 60 -1.25 -25.75 -67.58
CA THR A 60 -2.56 -25.43 -68.25
C THR A 60 -3.36 -24.51 -67.29
N LEU A 61 -3.60 -23.22 -67.54
CA LEU A 61 -4.59 -22.53 -68.42
C LEU A 61 -6.04 -22.43 -67.86
N LEU A 62 -6.46 -21.19 -67.54
CA LEU A 62 -7.86 -20.63 -67.41
C LEU A 62 -8.77 -21.29 -66.33
N ALA A 63 -9.53 -20.59 -65.48
CA ALA A 63 -10.27 -19.34 -65.69
C ALA A 63 -10.73 -18.65 -64.37
N SER A 64 -11.07 -17.36 -64.50
CA SER A 64 -12.10 -16.62 -63.72
C SER A 64 -12.28 -16.84 -62.21
N ALA A 65 -11.70 -15.95 -61.40
CA ALA A 65 -12.30 -15.49 -60.15
C ALA A 65 -11.84 -14.05 -59.81
N VAL A 66 -12.61 -13.04 -60.24
CA VAL A 66 -12.47 -11.67 -59.74
C VAL A 66 -13.14 -11.60 -58.37
N MET A 67 -12.45 -12.08 -57.34
CA MET A 67 -12.78 -11.85 -55.93
C MET A 67 -11.57 -12.20 -55.06
N SER A 68 -10.65 -11.24 -54.92
CA SER A 68 -9.51 -11.35 -54.00
C SER A 68 -9.48 -10.15 -53.05
N SER A 69 -9.74 -10.45 -51.78
CA SER A 69 -9.27 -9.70 -50.61
C SER A 69 -9.63 -8.20 -50.52
N LEU A 70 -10.93 -7.91 -50.42
CA LEU A 70 -11.37 -7.10 -49.27
C LEU A 70 -11.54 -8.03 -48.07
N MET A 71 -11.46 -7.49 -46.84
CA MET A 71 -11.68 -8.21 -45.57
C MET A 71 -10.65 -9.28 -45.19
N LEU A 72 -9.42 -8.84 -44.88
CA LEU A 72 -8.58 -9.49 -43.86
C LEU A 72 -7.69 -8.49 -43.10
N SER A 73 -8.18 -7.25 -42.94
CA SER A 73 -7.79 -6.37 -41.84
C SER A 73 -8.55 -6.79 -40.57
N SER A 74 -8.44 -8.06 -40.19
CA SER A 74 -8.76 -8.50 -38.83
C SER A 74 -7.71 -7.87 -37.92
N GLY A 75 -7.97 -6.63 -37.54
CA GLY A 75 -7.14 -5.90 -36.60
C GLY A 75 -7.04 -6.73 -35.35
N MET A 76 -5.84 -7.26 -35.08
CA MET A 76 -5.41 -7.42 -33.71
C MET A 76 -5.37 -6.01 -33.13
N ALA A 77 -6.52 -5.56 -32.64
CA ALA A 77 -6.54 -4.61 -31.54
C ALA A 77 -5.80 -5.32 -30.41
N ALA A 78 -4.47 -5.13 -30.38
CA ALA A 78 -3.72 -5.34 -29.17
C ALA A 78 -4.50 -4.59 -28.10
N ALA A 79 -4.98 -5.32 -27.10
CA ALA A 79 -5.65 -4.69 -25.97
C ALA A 79 -4.63 -3.68 -25.43
N ALA A 80 -4.90 -2.38 -25.64
CA ALA A 80 -3.99 -1.35 -25.21
C ALA A 80 -3.82 -1.54 -23.71
N ASP A 81 -2.58 -1.69 -23.25
CA ASP A 81 -2.29 -1.79 -21.84
C ASP A 81 -2.98 -0.63 -21.13
N ALA A 82 -3.72 -0.93 -20.04
CA ALA A 82 -4.47 0.08 -19.31
C ALA A 82 -3.55 1.28 -19.03
N PRO A 83 -3.94 2.54 -19.34
CA PRO A 83 -3.01 3.68 -19.28
C PRO A 83 -2.30 3.79 -17.92
N GLY A 84 -3.05 3.51 -16.85
CA GLY A 84 -2.57 3.27 -15.50
C GLY A 84 -1.37 2.35 -15.35
N LYS A 85 -1.41 1.16 -15.95
CA LYS A 85 -0.31 0.17 -15.91
C LYS A 85 0.96 0.75 -16.52
N VAL A 86 0.85 1.35 -17.70
CA VAL A 86 1.99 1.98 -18.41
C VAL A 86 2.58 3.14 -17.61
N LEU A 87 1.73 3.93 -16.97
CA LEU A 87 2.15 5.03 -16.10
C LEU A 87 2.81 4.53 -14.81
N SER A 88 2.25 3.50 -14.16
CA SER A 88 2.86 2.87 -12.99
C SER A 88 4.23 2.26 -13.30
N GLU A 89 4.35 1.50 -14.39
CA GLU A 89 5.64 0.96 -14.85
C GLU A 89 6.68 2.08 -15.11
N LYS A 90 6.27 3.16 -15.80
CA LYS A 90 7.10 4.34 -16.06
C LYS A 90 7.62 5.02 -14.78
N TYR A 91 6.79 5.10 -13.74
CA TYR A 91 7.19 5.71 -12.46
C TYR A 91 7.81 4.71 -11.48
N GLY A 92 7.89 3.43 -11.85
CA GLY A 92 8.40 2.36 -10.98
C GLY A 92 7.49 2.11 -9.78
N LEU A 93 6.18 2.17 -9.99
CA LEU A 93 5.12 1.86 -9.04
C LEU A 93 4.54 0.46 -9.32
N PRO A 94 4.04 -0.26 -8.29
CA PRO A 94 3.19 -1.43 -8.45
C PRO A 94 1.88 -1.11 -9.18
N TRP A 95 1.33 -2.09 -9.89
CA TRP A 95 0.01 -1.98 -10.51
C TRP A 95 -0.76 -3.32 -10.50
N PRO A 96 -2.01 -3.35 -10.04
CA PRO A 96 -2.65 -2.31 -9.22
C PRO A 96 -1.97 -2.18 -7.84
N ALA A 97 -1.85 -0.97 -7.30
CA ALA A 97 -1.19 -0.74 -6.01
C ALA A 97 -2.11 -1.02 -4.80
N VAL A 98 -1.60 -1.73 -3.79
CA VAL A 98 -2.23 -1.91 -2.48
C VAL A 98 -1.50 -1.06 -1.43
N ILE A 99 -2.14 0.02 -1.03
CA ILE A 99 -1.62 0.99 -0.07
C ILE A 99 -2.36 0.76 1.25
N ALA A 100 -1.65 0.30 2.27
CA ALA A 100 -2.23 0.01 3.58
C ALA A 100 -2.35 1.30 4.40
N HIS A 101 -3.54 1.92 4.33
CA HIS A 101 -3.87 3.23 4.90
C HIS A 101 -3.73 3.20 6.43
N ARG A 102 -2.72 3.90 6.95
CA ARG A 102 -2.28 3.83 8.36
C ARG A 102 -1.95 2.41 8.84
N GLY A 103 -1.44 1.58 7.92
CA GLY A 103 -1.24 0.14 8.10
C GLY A 103 -2.50 -0.67 7.82
N ALA A 104 -2.62 -1.86 8.42
CA ALA A 104 -3.83 -2.68 8.37
C ALA A 104 -4.83 -2.18 9.43
N SER A 105 -5.24 -0.93 9.31
CA SER A 105 -5.97 -0.15 10.31
C SER A 105 -7.41 -0.62 10.58
N PHE A 106 -7.95 -1.53 9.76
CA PHE A 106 -9.17 -2.26 10.12
C PHE A 106 -8.90 -3.36 11.16
N ASP A 107 -7.74 -4.01 11.13
CA ASP A 107 -7.44 -5.20 11.94
C ASP A 107 -6.62 -4.90 13.21
N ALA A 108 -6.03 -3.70 13.29
CA ALA A 108 -5.18 -3.22 14.38
C ALA A 108 -5.27 -1.70 14.53
N PRO A 109 -4.87 -1.11 15.68
CA PRO A 109 -4.93 0.33 15.92
C PRO A 109 -4.07 1.10 14.90
N GLU A 110 -4.64 2.12 14.28
CA GLU A 110 -4.00 2.87 13.19
C GLU A 110 -2.63 3.43 13.58
N GLU A 111 -1.67 3.38 12.65
CA GLU A 111 -0.31 3.92 12.80
C GLU A 111 0.56 3.32 13.94
N THR A 112 0.16 2.16 14.47
CA THR A 112 0.93 1.41 15.48
C THR A 112 1.70 0.22 14.91
N ILE A 113 2.60 -0.36 15.73
CA ILE A 113 3.40 -1.56 15.36
C ILE A 113 2.54 -2.71 14.81
N PRO A 114 1.43 -3.15 15.46
CA PRO A 114 0.62 -4.24 14.91
C PRO A 114 0.01 -3.90 13.54
N ALA A 115 -0.46 -2.66 13.31
CA ALA A 115 -1.04 -2.28 12.02
C ALA A 115 0.00 -2.32 10.88
N TYR A 116 1.20 -1.79 11.11
CA TYR A 116 2.26 -1.79 10.09
C TYR A 116 2.90 -3.17 9.88
N THR A 117 3.17 -3.92 10.95
CA THR A 117 3.75 -5.26 10.84
C THR A 117 2.76 -6.24 10.18
N LEU A 118 1.47 -6.14 10.47
CA LEU A 118 0.42 -6.90 9.79
C LEU A 118 0.34 -6.53 8.31
N ALA A 119 0.26 -5.25 7.95
CA ALA A 119 0.21 -4.83 6.54
C ALA A 119 1.42 -5.33 5.72
N ARG A 120 2.64 -5.19 6.28
CA ARG A 120 3.87 -5.74 5.67
C ARG A 120 3.78 -7.24 5.47
N ASP A 121 3.37 -7.99 6.49
CA ASP A 121 3.39 -9.45 6.47
C ASP A 121 2.24 -10.04 5.61
N LEU A 122 1.10 -9.37 5.52
CA LEU A 122 0.04 -9.66 4.54
C LEU A 122 0.54 -9.51 3.10
N GLY A 123 1.44 -8.55 2.86
CA GLY A 123 2.01 -8.27 1.54
C GLY A 123 1.46 -7.01 0.88
N ALA A 124 1.13 -5.98 1.65
CA ALA A 124 0.87 -4.65 1.11
C ALA A 124 2.05 -4.16 0.25
N ASP A 125 1.77 -3.42 -0.82
CA ASP A 125 2.82 -2.81 -1.65
C ASP A 125 3.45 -1.60 -0.92
N TYR A 126 2.64 -0.86 -0.16
CA TYR A 126 3.06 0.30 0.63
C TYR A 126 2.53 0.24 2.06
N LEU A 127 3.36 0.72 2.99
CA LEU A 127 2.90 1.19 4.31
C LEU A 127 2.65 2.69 4.21
N GLU A 128 1.45 3.12 4.59
CA GLU A 128 1.03 4.51 4.50
C GLU A 128 0.97 5.19 5.87
N MET A 129 1.39 6.45 5.96
CA MET A 129 1.51 7.18 7.22
C MET A 129 1.32 8.69 7.06
N ASP A 130 0.71 9.26 8.08
CA ASP A 130 0.46 10.69 8.23
C ASP A 130 1.58 11.33 9.08
N ILE A 131 2.40 12.21 8.50
CA ILE A 131 3.53 12.79 9.25
C ILE A 131 3.16 14.09 9.96
N GLN A 132 3.31 14.06 11.29
CA GLN A 132 3.37 15.23 12.17
C GLN A 132 4.78 15.41 12.73
N ARG A 133 5.07 16.59 13.30
CA ARG A 133 6.36 16.86 13.98
C ARG A 133 6.15 17.29 15.43
N THR A 134 6.89 16.68 16.34
CA THR A 134 6.92 17.02 17.77
C THR A 134 7.60 18.37 18.04
N LYS A 135 7.43 18.91 19.25
CA LYS A 135 8.08 20.14 19.74
C LYS A 135 9.60 20.08 19.68
N ASP A 136 10.18 18.91 19.91
CA ASP A 136 11.62 18.62 19.84
C ASP A 136 12.09 18.17 18.44
N GLY A 137 11.23 18.29 17.42
CA GLY A 137 11.62 18.16 16.00
C GLY A 137 11.63 16.74 15.45
N VAL A 138 11.03 15.77 16.14
CA VAL A 138 10.93 14.37 15.69
C VAL A 138 9.70 14.19 14.81
N LEU A 139 9.86 13.47 13.69
CA LEU A 139 8.74 13.09 12.82
C LEU A 139 8.06 11.84 13.36
N ILE A 140 6.73 11.87 13.44
CA ILE A 140 5.88 10.80 13.96
C ILE A 140 4.75 10.47 12.97
N ALA A 141 4.28 9.23 13.02
CA ALA A 141 3.05 8.81 12.36
C ALA A 141 1.85 9.14 13.29
N LEU A 142 1.03 10.12 12.90
CA LEU A 142 -0.21 10.51 13.57
C LEU A 142 -1.12 11.32 12.63
N HIS A 143 -2.29 10.80 12.27
CA HIS A 143 -3.24 11.49 11.39
C HIS A 143 -3.75 12.85 11.91
N ASP A 144 -4.15 12.91 13.18
CA ASP A 144 -4.86 14.05 13.75
C ASP A 144 -3.88 15.15 14.22
N ASP A 145 -4.32 16.42 14.23
CA ASP A 145 -3.55 17.51 14.84
C ASP A 145 -3.52 17.44 16.39
N VAL A 146 -4.45 16.69 16.99
CA VAL A 146 -4.66 16.55 18.44
C VAL A 146 -4.83 15.07 18.79
N LEU A 147 -4.59 14.73 20.07
CA LEU A 147 -4.36 13.34 20.48
C LEU A 147 -5.62 12.61 20.99
N GLU A 148 -6.78 13.27 21.02
CA GLU A 148 -7.98 12.82 21.74
C GLU A 148 -8.67 11.58 21.15
N ARG A 149 -8.63 11.39 19.82
CA ARG A 149 -9.32 10.28 19.15
C ARG A 149 -8.61 8.94 19.34
N THR A 150 -7.29 8.96 19.25
CA THR A 150 -6.45 7.76 19.15
C THR A 150 -5.57 7.54 20.38
N THR A 151 -5.71 8.33 21.45
CA THR A 151 -4.93 8.13 22.68
C THR A 151 -5.69 8.39 23.97
N ASN A 152 -5.11 8.01 25.11
CA ASN A 152 -5.60 8.38 26.43
C ASN A 152 -5.11 9.76 26.94
N ILE A 153 -4.90 10.74 26.06
CA ILE A 153 -4.43 12.10 26.41
C ILE A 153 -5.19 12.77 27.56
N ALA A 154 -6.50 12.51 27.69
CA ALA A 154 -7.36 13.04 28.75
C ALA A 154 -7.03 12.50 30.15
N GLU A 155 -6.35 11.35 30.24
CA GLU A 155 -5.91 10.74 31.50
C GLU A 155 -4.48 11.20 31.86
N VAL A 156 -3.57 11.24 30.87
CA VAL A 156 -2.14 11.53 31.09
C VAL A 156 -1.86 13.04 31.16
N PHE A 157 -2.51 13.84 30.30
CA PHE A 157 -2.33 15.30 30.25
C PHE A 157 -3.70 16.02 30.20
N PRO A 158 -4.53 15.93 31.25
CA PRO A 158 -5.92 16.41 31.27
C PRO A 158 -6.09 17.91 30.96
N THR A 159 -5.07 18.73 31.21
CA THR A 159 -5.09 20.18 30.91
C THR A 159 -4.68 20.52 29.47
N ARG A 160 -4.30 19.53 28.66
CA ARG A 160 -3.72 19.70 27.31
C ARG A 160 -4.42 18.87 26.22
N VAL A 161 -5.62 18.37 26.48
CA VAL A 161 -6.38 17.49 25.56
C VAL A 161 -6.61 18.09 24.18
N LYS A 162 -6.70 19.43 24.09
CA LYS A 162 -6.92 20.18 22.85
C LYS A 162 -5.65 20.88 22.34
N ASP A 163 -4.51 20.67 23.00
CA ASP A 163 -3.23 21.21 22.53
C ASP A 163 -2.82 20.50 21.23
N PRO A 164 -2.30 21.22 20.22
CA PRO A 164 -1.73 20.59 19.04
C PRO A 164 -0.56 19.65 19.40
N VAL A 165 -0.42 18.55 18.66
CA VAL A 165 0.66 17.56 18.84
C VAL A 165 2.06 18.20 18.77
N SER A 166 2.22 19.27 17.98
CA SER A 166 3.46 20.06 17.88
C SER A 166 3.89 20.76 19.17
N THR A 167 3.04 20.79 20.21
CA THR A 167 3.38 21.32 21.54
C THR A 167 3.99 20.29 22.48
N PHE A 168 3.95 18.99 22.12
CA PHE A 168 4.48 17.89 22.92
C PHE A 168 5.84 17.44 22.38
N THR A 169 6.76 17.11 23.28
CA THR A 169 8.01 16.40 22.98
C THR A 169 7.74 14.92 22.71
N LEU A 170 8.66 14.24 22.02
CA LEU A 170 8.55 12.78 21.83
C LEU A 170 8.44 12.03 23.17
N ALA A 171 9.18 12.48 24.18
CA ALA A 171 9.17 11.89 25.52
C ALA A 171 7.82 12.04 26.26
N GLU A 172 7.04 13.09 25.97
CA GLU A 172 5.66 13.22 26.44
C GLU A 172 4.73 12.27 25.65
N LEU A 173 4.84 12.24 24.32
CA LEU A 173 3.98 11.40 23.48
C LEU A 173 4.16 9.89 23.71
N LYS A 174 5.38 9.44 24.02
CA LYS A 174 5.68 8.03 24.33
C LYS A 174 5.10 7.54 25.68
N GLN A 175 4.48 8.43 26.47
CA GLN A 175 3.72 8.07 27.70
C GLN A 175 2.25 7.73 27.42
N LEU A 176 1.75 8.02 26.22
CA LEU A 176 0.35 7.80 25.84
C LEU A 176 0.13 6.35 25.39
N ASP A 177 -1.05 5.82 25.72
CA ASP A 177 -1.60 4.60 25.13
C ASP A 177 -2.33 4.98 23.83
N ALA A 178 -1.77 4.55 22.69
CA ALA A 178 -2.27 4.76 21.34
C ALA A 178 -3.10 3.59 20.77
N GLY A 179 -3.47 2.60 21.60
CA GLY A 179 -4.12 1.36 21.16
C GLY A 179 -5.40 0.96 21.91
N SER A 180 -5.53 1.29 23.19
CA SER A 180 -6.75 0.96 23.98
C SER A 180 -8.04 1.56 23.41
N TRP A 181 -7.95 2.69 22.69
CA TRP A 181 -9.10 3.30 22.01
C TRP A 181 -9.74 2.34 20.97
N PHE A 182 -8.91 1.56 20.27
CA PHE A 182 -9.35 0.62 19.24
C PHE A 182 -10.10 -0.55 19.86
N ASN A 183 -9.60 -1.09 20.98
CA ASN A 183 -10.28 -2.15 21.74
C ASN A 183 -11.69 -1.71 22.19
N LYS A 184 -11.85 -0.43 22.55
CA LYS A 184 -13.14 0.16 22.93
C LYS A 184 -14.05 0.44 21.72
N ALA A 185 -13.50 0.91 20.62
CA ALA A 185 -14.23 1.24 19.40
C ALA A 185 -14.68 -0.02 18.62
N TYR A 186 -13.88 -1.08 18.66
CA TYR A 186 -14.04 -2.30 17.87
C TYR A 186 -13.87 -3.57 18.72
N PRO A 187 -14.82 -3.88 19.65
CA PRO A 187 -14.73 -5.03 20.54
C PRO A 187 -14.65 -6.39 19.81
N ASP A 188 -15.09 -6.45 18.55
CA ASP A 188 -15.03 -7.62 17.68
C ASP A 188 -13.60 -7.98 17.21
N ARG A 189 -12.70 -6.99 17.23
CA ARG A 189 -11.29 -7.10 16.82
C ARG A 189 -10.31 -6.74 17.94
N ALA A 190 -10.83 -6.52 19.15
CA ALA A 190 -10.05 -6.15 20.32
C ALA A 190 -9.06 -7.24 20.74
N ARG A 191 -7.91 -6.82 21.27
CA ARG A 191 -6.87 -7.68 21.82
C ARG A 191 -6.19 -7.02 23.01
N ASP A 192 -5.98 -7.75 24.09
CA ASP A 192 -5.30 -7.24 25.29
C ASP A 192 -3.90 -6.69 24.97
N SER A 193 -3.23 -7.27 23.97
CA SER A 193 -1.93 -6.87 23.41
C SER A 193 -1.92 -5.51 22.68
N TYR A 194 -3.10 -4.91 22.42
CA TYR A 194 -3.21 -3.56 21.87
C TYR A 194 -3.23 -2.47 22.96
N THR A 195 -3.38 -2.83 24.23
CA THR A 195 -3.28 -1.87 25.35
C THR A 195 -1.82 -1.44 25.55
N GLY A 196 -1.58 -0.15 25.75
CA GLY A 196 -0.25 0.42 25.98
C GLY A 196 0.64 0.54 24.75
N LEU A 197 0.07 0.43 23.54
CA LEU A 197 0.81 0.73 22.30
C LEU A 197 1.27 2.18 22.26
N GLN A 198 2.42 2.45 21.65
CA GLN A 198 2.99 3.80 21.56
C GLN A 198 2.80 4.42 20.18
N ILE A 199 2.69 5.74 20.13
CA ILE A 199 2.87 6.55 18.91
C ILE A 199 4.25 6.25 18.32
N LEU A 200 4.34 6.07 17.00
CA LEU A 200 5.59 5.76 16.32
C LEU A 200 6.26 6.98 15.72
N THR A 201 7.58 7.00 15.78
CA THR A 201 8.44 7.85 14.95
C THR A 201 8.51 7.31 13.52
N LEU A 202 8.82 8.19 12.56
CA LEU A 202 9.11 7.76 11.18
C LEU A 202 10.25 6.72 11.14
N ASP A 203 11.26 6.85 12.00
CA ASP A 203 12.36 5.88 12.08
C ASP A 203 11.90 4.48 12.50
N GLU A 204 10.94 4.37 13.42
CA GLU A 204 10.34 3.09 13.84
C GLU A 204 9.44 2.49 12.74
N VAL A 205 8.70 3.31 11.99
CA VAL A 205 7.93 2.81 10.82
C VAL A 205 8.86 2.33 9.70
N ILE A 206 9.99 3.01 9.50
CA ILE A 206 11.05 2.56 8.59
C ILE A 206 11.64 1.22 9.07
N ASP A 207 11.94 1.04 10.36
CA ASP A 207 12.39 -0.25 10.91
C ASP A 207 11.41 -1.39 10.60
N ILE A 208 10.10 -1.11 10.69
CA ILE A 208 9.06 -2.09 10.35
C ILE A 208 9.12 -2.45 8.86
N ALA A 209 9.21 -1.46 7.96
CA ALA A 209 9.33 -1.68 6.50
C ALA A 209 10.63 -2.38 6.09
N GLU A 210 11.72 -2.13 6.82
CA GLU A 210 13.03 -2.77 6.64
C GLU A 210 13.07 -4.20 7.21
N GLY A 211 12.22 -4.51 8.20
CA GLY A 211 12.05 -5.83 8.79
C GLY A 211 11.27 -6.83 7.91
N GLY A 212 11.07 -8.06 8.43
CA GLY A 212 10.31 -9.11 7.75
C GLY A 212 10.95 -9.62 6.45
N ALA A 213 10.19 -10.41 5.67
CA ALA A 213 10.60 -10.92 4.37
C ALA A 213 10.13 -10.03 3.19
N ASN A 214 8.92 -9.47 3.32
CA ASN A 214 8.38 -8.46 2.41
C ASN A 214 9.08 -7.10 2.63
N LYS A 215 9.31 -6.36 1.55
CA LYS A 215 9.92 -5.01 1.53
C LYS A 215 8.97 -4.02 0.84
N PRO A 216 7.90 -3.58 1.54
CA PRO A 216 6.98 -2.56 1.03
C PRO A 216 7.69 -1.21 0.84
N GLY A 217 7.10 -0.34 0.03
CA GLY A 217 7.46 1.06 -0.03
C GLY A 217 6.86 1.85 1.13
N LEU A 218 7.24 3.13 1.23
CA LEU A 218 6.62 4.10 2.13
C LEU A 218 5.73 5.03 1.31
N TYR A 219 4.52 5.29 1.79
CA TYR A 219 3.60 6.27 1.23
C TYR A 219 3.33 7.30 2.33
N ILE A 220 3.82 8.53 2.16
CA ILE A 220 4.01 9.45 3.28
C ILE A 220 3.23 10.74 3.02
N GLU A 221 2.22 11.02 3.84
CA GLU A 221 1.50 12.30 3.80
C GLU A 221 2.23 13.39 4.58
N THR A 222 2.33 14.59 4.00
CA THR A 222 2.67 15.83 4.71
C THR A 222 1.44 16.73 4.84
N LYS A 223 1.22 17.22 6.06
CA LYS A 223 0.14 18.16 6.43
C LYS A 223 0.51 19.61 6.07
N VAL A 224 -0.34 20.56 6.49
CA VAL A 224 -0.23 22.00 6.17
C VAL A 224 1.14 22.60 6.60
N PRO A 225 1.94 23.17 5.68
CA PRO A 225 3.28 23.69 6.00
C PRO A 225 3.30 24.77 7.08
N ASN A 226 2.23 25.57 7.19
CA ASN A 226 2.10 26.61 8.22
C ASN A 226 1.98 26.03 9.65
N LYS A 227 1.50 24.79 9.80
CA LYS A 227 1.48 24.08 11.10
C LYS A 227 2.85 23.48 11.43
N PHE A 228 3.61 23.06 10.41
CA PHE A 228 4.91 22.39 10.57
C PHE A 228 5.99 22.95 9.64
N PRO A 229 6.44 24.21 9.82
CA PRO A 229 7.39 24.82 8.88
C PRO A 229 8.69 24.00 8.77
N GLY A 230 9.02 23.57 7.55
CA GLY A 230 10.22 22.78 7.23
C GLY A 230 10.07 21.27 7.35
N VAL A 231 8.86 20.73 7.59
CA VAL A 231 8.63 19.27 7.69
C VAL A 231 9.10 18.49 6.46
N GLU A 232 9.03 19.09 5.27
CA GLU A 232 9.51 18.48 4.02
C GLU A 232 11.04 18.31 3.99
N ALA A 233 11.77 19.25 4.60
CA ALA A 233 13.22 19.21 4.72
C ALA A 233 13.67 18.23 5.83
N ASP A 234 12.92 18.17 6.94
CA ASP A 234 13.13 17.16 7.99
C ASP A 234 12.86 15.75 7.45
N LEU A 235 11.80 15.56 6.66
CA LEU A 235 11.45 14.28 6.03
C LEU A 235 12.55 13.83 5.07
N LYS A 236 13.02 14.73 4.19
CA LYS A 236 14.18 14.51 3.33
C LYS A 236 15.42 14.10 4.12
N LYS A 237 15.70 14.75 5.26
CA LYS A 237 16.84 14.44 6.12
C LYS A 237 16.75 13.02 6.66
N VAL A 238 15.63 12.61 7.24
CA VAL A 238 15.42 11.24 7.75
C VAL A 238 15.53 10.22 6.61
N LEU A 239 14.82 10.41 5.50
CA LEU A 239 14.85 9.49 4.36
C LEU A 239 16.25 9.40 3.71
N THR A 240 17.04 10.47 3.73
CA THR A 240 18.45 10.45 3.29
C THR A 240 19.31 9.63 4.25
N GLN A 241 19.21 9.90 5.55
CA GLN A 241 20.00 9.22 6.60
C GLN A 241 19.69 7.72 6.66
N ARG A 242 18.43 7.32 6.44
CA ARG A 242 17.97 5.93 6.37
C ARG A 242 18.17 5.27 4.99
N GLY A 243 18.75 5.98 4.02
CA GLY A 243 19.04 5.44 2.69
C GLY A 243 17.80 5.11 1.85
N TRP A 244 16.67 5.77 2.09
CA TRP A 244 15.43 5.61 1.33
C TRP A 244 15.35 6.49 0.08
N LEU A 245 16.22 7.49 -0.06
CA LEU A 245 16.41 8.26 -1.29
C LEU A 245 17.49 7.68 -2.23
N ALA A 246 17.97 6.46 -1.97
CA ALA A 246 18.97 5.75 -2.74
C ALA A 246 18.44 4.39 -3.25
N GLN A 247 19.24 3.68 -4.05
CA GLN A 247 18.97 2.27 -4.36
C GLN A 247 19.09 1.42 -3.09
N ARG A 248 18.14 0.52 -2.88
CA ARG A 248 18.07 -0.40 -1.74
C ARG A 248 18.20 -1.86 -2.19
N PRO A 249 18.56 -2.81 -1.32
CA PRO A 249 18.58 -4.23 -1.66
C PRO A 249 17.20 -4.74 -2.14
N ALA A 250 17.20 -5.74 -3.01
CA ALA A 250 15.98 -6.44 -3.40
C ALA A 250 15.52 -7.42 -2.30
N ALA A 251 14.20 -7.61 -2.20
CA ALA A 251 13.61 -8.71 -1.45
C ALA A 251 13.94 -10.07 -2.11
N ALA A 252 13.80 -11.16 -1.35
CA ALA A 252 13.88 -12.50 -1.90
C ALA A 252 12.71 -12.77 -2.87
N ALA A 253 12.90 -13.68 -3.82
CA ALA A 253 11.87 -14.02 -4.81
C ALA A 253 10.57 -14.51 -4.13
N GLY A 254 9.42 -14.02 -4.61
CA GLY A 254 8.11 -14.35 -4.03
C GLY A 254 7.69 -13.49 -2.84
N HIS A 255 8.40 -12.38 -2.58
CA HIS A 255 8.06 -11.35 -1.59
C HIS A 255 7.85 -9.98 -2.24
N VAL A 256 7.14 -9.08 -1.54
CA VAL A 256 6.98 -7.68 -1.95
C VAL A 256 8.35 -7.02 -2.06
N ASN A 257 8.61 -6.32 -3.17
CA ASN A 257 9.93 -5.77 -3.52
C ASN A 257 9.91 -4.25 -3.77
N VAL A 258 8.88 -3.54 -3.30
CA VAL A 258 8.63 -2.13 -3.63
C VAL A 258 9.72 -1.22 -3.08
N ALA A 259 10.33 -1.53 -1.92
CA ALA A 259 11.49 -0.81 -1.40
C ALA A 259 12.69 -0.77 -2.37
N HIS A 260 12.79 -1.72 -3.31
CA HIS A 260 13.82 -1.78 -4.34
C HIS A 260 13.45 -0.98 -5.62
N MET A 261 12.16 -0.79 -5.89
CA MET A 261 11.64 -0.12 -7.09
C MET A 261 11.89 1.40 -7.05
N PRO A 262 11.93 2.12 -8.19
CA PRO A 262 12.06 3.58 -8.23
C PRO A 262 11.06 4.30 -7.31
N GLY A 263 9.80 3.84 -7.28
CA GLY A 263 8.74 4.34 -6.40
C GLY A 263 8.76 3.84 -4.96
N ARG A 264 9.92 3.47 -4.40
CA ARG A 264 10.08 3.01 -3.00
C ARG A 264 9.57 3.99 -1.95
N VAL A 265 9.55 5.28 -2.27
CA VAL A 265 8.88 6.34 -1.49
C VAL A 265 7.95 7.06 -2.44
N VAL A 266 6.69 7.23 -2.02
CA VAL A 266 5.74 8.16 -2.63
C VAL A 266 5.36 9.18 -1.57
N LEU A 267 5.37 10.45 -1.93
CA LEU A 267 5.00 11.57 -1.07
C LEU A 267 3.61 12.06 -1.46
N GLN A 268 2.76 12.39 -0.49
CA GLN A 268 1.44 12.93 -0.76
C GLN A 268 1.08 14.12 0.12
N THR A 269 0.13 14.92 -0.35
CA THR A 269 -0.43 16.04 0.41
C THR A 269 -1.68 16.57 -0.28
N PHE A 270 -2.60 17.15 0.49
CA PHE A 270 -3.69 17.99 -0.02
C PHE A 270 -3.21 19.41 -0.35
N GLU A 271 -2.04 19.81 0.16
CA GLU A 271 -1.64 21.20 0.29
C GLU A 271 -0.70 21.63 -0.84
N LYS A 272 -1.15 22.61 -1.65
CA LYS A 272 -0.38 23.13 -2.79
C LYS A 272 1.03 23.58 -2.39
N GLN A 273 1.13 24.33 -1.29
CA GLN A 273 2.40 24.82 -0.76
C GLN A 273 3.31 23.65 -0.32
N SER A 274 2.76 22.57 0.23
CA SER A 274 3.57 21.39 0.59
C SER A 274 4.05 20.67 -0.66
N LEU A 275 3.22 20.52 -1.71
CA LEU A 275 3.66 19.92 -2.98
C LEU A 275 4.85 20.68 -3.59
N GLU A 276 4.81 22.02 -3.58
CA GLU A 276 5.92 22.88 -4.01
C GLU A 276 7.19 22.66 -3.18
N LEU A 277 7.06 22.58 -1.85
CA LEU A 277 8.19 22.34 -0.93
C LEU A 277 8.77 20.93 -1.10
N LEU A 278 7.92 19.90 -1.22
CA LEU A 278 8.34 18.53 -1.55
C LEU A 278 9.04 18.48 -2.91
N GLN A 279 8.56 19.23 -3.92
CA GLN A 279 9.16 19.28 -5.25
C GLN A 279 10.51 20.00 -5.26
N LYS A 280 10.65 21.06 -4.48
CA LYS A 280 11.93 21.75 -4.24
C LYS A 280 12.92 20.83 -3.50
N GLU A 281 12.50 20.18 -2.43
CA GLU A 281 13.39 19.42 -1.56
C GLU A 281 13.76 18.05 -2.15
N MET A 282 12.79 17.34 -2.74
CA MET A 282 12.91 15.97 -3.23
C MET A 282 12.41 15.81 -4.68
N PRO A 283 12.98 16.53 -5.67
CA PRO A 283 12.45 16.60 -7.05
C PRO A 283 12.40 15.25 -7.78
N LYS A 284 13.19 14.26 -7.36
CA LYS A 284 13.24 12.91 -7.96
C LYS A 284 12.32 11.88 -7.29
N VAL A 285 11.72 12.22 -6.15
CA VAL A 285 10.79 11.32 -5.44
C VAL A 285 9.39 11.49 -6.03
N PRO A 286 8.67 10.40 -6.36
CA PRO A 286 7.26 10.42 -6.72
C PRO A 286 6.40 11.25 -5.76
N LYS A 287 5.48 12.04 -6.33
CA LYS A 287 4.53 12.87 -5.60
C LYS A 287 3.13 12.67 -6.11
N VAL A 288 2.16 12.64 -5.21
CA VAL A 288 0.74 12.49 -5.49
C VAL A 288 -0.02 13.64 -4.85
N MET A 289 -0.86 14.32 -5.64
CA MET A 289 -1.74 15.36 -5.12
C MET A 289 -3.02 14.72 -4.62
N LEU A 290 -3.32 14.86 -3.33
CA LEU A 290 -4.60 14.41 -2.78
C LEU A 290 -5.69 15.40 -3.18
N LEU A 291 -6.83 14.85 -3.62
CA LEU A 291 -7.96 15.62 -4.12
C LEU A 291 -9.18 15.43 -3.22
N TRP A 292 -9.86 16.54 -2.94
CA TRP A 292 -11.06 16.64 -2.12
C TRP A 292 -11.91 17.83 -2.62
N ILE A 293 -13.16 17.93 -2.15
CA ILE A 293 -14.09 19.03 -2.49
C ILE A 293 -14.33 19.92 -1.28
N GLY A 294 -13.89 21.18 -1.36
CA GLY A 294 -14.11 22.14 -0.28
C GLY A 294 -13.18 23.34 -0.33
N GLU A 295 -13.24 24.15 0.73
CA GLU A 295 -12.37 25.31 0.92
C GLU A 295 -10.89 24.89 0.90
N GLY A 296 -10.06 25.67 0.20
CA GLY A 296 -8.65 25.35 -0.05
C GLY A 296 -8.39 24.25 -1.10
N SER A 297 -9.42 23.48 -1.49
CA SER A 297 -9.33 22.36 -2.44
C SER A 297 -10.18 22.59 -3.70
N ILE A 298 -10.66 21.54 -4.37
CA ILE A 298 -11.50 21.66 -5.57
C ILE A 298 -12.82 22.36 -5.21
N GLU A 299 -13.17 23.43 -5.93
CA GLU A 299 -14.37 24.20 -5.60
C GLU A 299 -15.65 23.36 -5.80
N PRO A 300 -16.56 23.30 -4.80
CA PRO A 300 -17.86 22.67 -4.94
C PRO A 300 -18.79 23.51 -5.84
N LYS A 301 -19.73 22.82 -6.49
CA LYS A 301 -20.87 23.41 -7.22
C LYS A 301 -21.83 24.16 -6.29
N SER A 302 -21.95 23.71 -5.04
CA SER A 302 -22.75 24.34 -4.00
C SER A 302 -21.85 25.07 -2.99
N SER A 303 -22.16 26.32 -2.69
CA SER A 303 -21.53 27.07 -1.60
C SER A 303 -22.26 26.93 -0.25
N VAL A 304 -23.34 26.13 -0.18
CA VAL A 304 -24.13 25.94 1.03
C VAL A 304 -23.36 25.06 2.02
N ALA A 305 -22.91 25.65 3.12
CA ALA A 305 -22.18 24.93 4.17
C ALA A 305 -23.03 23.84 4.84
N PHE A 306 -22.38 22.81 5.38
CA PHE A 306 -23.04 21.67 6.06
C PHE A 306 -24.14 22.11 7.04
N LYS A 307 -23.84 23.08 7.92
CA LYS A 307 -24.75 23.60 8.94
C LYS A 307 -26.07 24.17 8.37
N ASP A 308 -26.05 24.65 7.12
CA ASP A 308 -27.17 25.30 6.43
C ASP A 308 -27.80 24.37 5.36
N SER A 309 -27.23 23.18 5.15
CA SER A 309 -27.58 22.27 4.05
C SER A 309 -28.83 21.40 4.28
N GLY A 310 -29.27 21.27 5.53
CA GLY A 310 -30.31 20.31 5.92
C GLY A 310 -29.88 18.83 5.87
N ALA A 311 -28.62 18.53 5.56
CA ALA A 311 -28.09 17.17 5.62
C ALA A 311 -28.04 16.65 7.07
N LYS A 312 -28.33 15.35 7.24
CA LYS A 312 -28.43 14.70 8.56
C LYS A 312 -27.07 14.54 9.25
N ASP A 313 -26.01 14.39 8.47
CA ASP A 313 -24.66 14.08 8.90
C ASP A 313 -23.65 14.56 7.85
N LYS A 314 -22.38 14.70 8.28
CA LYS A 314 -21.30 15.20 7.42
C LYS A 314 -20.97 14.25 6.27
N ALA A 315 -21.05 12.93 6.49
CA ALA A 315 -20.71 11.94 5.47
C ALA A 315 -21.66 12.06 4.27
N THR A 316 -22.97 12.05 4.52
CA THR A 316 -24.02 12.27 3.51
C THR A 316 -23.83 13.60 2.79
N TYR A 317 -23.52 14.67 3.53
CA TYR A 317 -23.25 16.00 2.94
C TYR A 317 -22.04 16.01 2.01
N TYR A 318 -20.88 15.48 2.42
CA TYR A 318 -19.68 15.47 1.59
C TYR A 318 -19.82 14.49 0.41
N ALA A 319 -20.52 13.36 0.60
CA ALA A 319 -20.87 12.42 -0.46
C ALA A 319 -21.79 12.99 -1.54
N SER A 320 -22.65 13.96 -1.20
CA SER A 320 -23.57 14.59 -2.16
C SER A 320 -23.00 15.80 -2.90
N GLN A 321 -21.72 16.16 -2.70
CA GLN A 321 -21.13 17.30 -3.39
C GLN A 321 -20.84 16.98 -4.86
N GLU A 322 -20.74 18.04 -5.67
CA GLU A 322 -20.32 17.97 -7.07
C GLU A 322 -19.20 18.99 -7.32
N VAL A 323 -18.28 18.68 -8.24
CA VAL A 323 -17.30 19.65 -8.78
C VAL A 323 -18.06 20.82 -9.39
N LYS A 324 -17.56 22.05 -9.19
CA LYS A 324 -18.14 23.26 -9.78
C LYS A 324 -18.29 23.17 -11.30
N SER A 325 -17.27 22.65 -11.98
CA SER A 325 -17.31 22.30 -13.41
C SER A 325 -16.16 21.33 -13.78
N PRO A 326 -16.17 20.74 -14.98
CA PRO A 326 -15.03 19.96 -15.50
C PRO A 326 -13.73 20.77 -15.59
N GLU A 327 -13.81 22.07 -15.90
CA GLU A 327 -12.66 22.96 -16.01
C GLU A 327 -12.01 23.23 -14.64
N GLU A 328 -12.80 23.31 -13.56
CA GLU A 328 -12.26 23.43 -12.20
C GLU A 328 -11.52 22.15 -11.79
N PHE A 329 -12.05 20.97 -12.10
CA PHE A 329 -11.33 19.72 -11.90
C PHE A 329 -10.04 19.69 -12.72
N GLN A 330 -10.11 20.00 -14.02
CA GLN A 330 -8.94 20.02 -14.89
C GLN A 330 -7.86 21.00 -14.40
N LYS A 331 -8.25 22.19 -13.95
CA LYS A 331 -7.33 23.21 -13.40
C LYS A 331 -6.54 22.68 -12.21
N TRP A 332 -7.13 21.82 -11.37
CA TRP A 332 -6.41 21.14 -10.29
C TRP A 332 -5.43 20.07 -10.79
N ILE A 333 -5.82 19.26 -11.79
CA ILE A 333 -4.91 18.28 -12.41
C ILE A 333 -3.74 18.97 -13.11
N ASP A 334 -4.01 20.00 -13.92
CA ASP A 334 -3.00 20.77 -14.65
C ASP A 334 -2.04 21.49 -13.68
N TRP A 335 -2.56 22.06 -12.58
CA TRP A 335 -1.72 22.65 -11.54
C TRP A 335 -0.86 21.58 -10.85
N ALA A 336 -1.43 20.46 -10.40
CA ALA A 336 -0.68 19.39 -9.74
C ALA A 336 0.45 18.85 -10.65
N LYS A 337 0.15 18.66 -11.94
CA LYS A 337 1.13 18.21 -12.93
C LYS A 337 2.29 19.19 -13.10
N ALA A 338 1.98 20.48 -13.21
CA ALA A 338 2.97 21.54 -13.37
C ALA A 338 3.93 21.64 -12.17
N HIS A 339 3.47 21.28 -10.96
CA HIS A 339 4.25 21.32 -9.73
C HIS A 339 4.87 19.96 -9.35
N GLY A 340 4.94 19.02 -10.30
CA GLY A 340 5.72 17.79 -10.18
C GLY A 340 4.98 16.58 -9.63
N ALA A 341 3.66 16.64 -9.48
CA ALA A 341 2.88 15.44 -9.18
C ALA A 341 2.92 14.45 -10.37
N ILE A 342 3.16 13.18 -10.06
CA ILE A 342 3.10 12.07 -11.01
C ILE A 342 1.74 11.35 -10.99
N GLY A 343 0.87 11.72 -10.05
CA GLY A 343 -0.41 11.07 -9.81
C GLY A 343 -1.33 11.90 -8.92
N THR A 344 -2.56 11.45 -8.78
CA THR A 344 -3.55 11.99 -7.85
C THR A 344 -4.06 10.91 -6.92
N GLY A 345 -4.43 11.32 -5.71
CA GLY A 345 -5.20 10.49 -4.79
C GLY A 345 -6.58 11.10 -4.63
N PRO A 346 -7.60 10.67 -5.39
CA PRO A 346 -8.94 11.20 -5.28
C PRO A 346 -9.80 10.50 -4.22
N SER A 347 -10.71 11.25 -3.62
CA SER A 347 -11.80 10.69 -2.83
C SER A 347 -12.80 9.91 -3.69
N SER A 348 -13.53 8.98 -3.07
CA SER A 348 -14.62 8.26 -3.72
C SER A 348 -15.91 8.28 -2.90
N GLN A 349 -17.05 8.17 -3.60
CA GLN A 349 -18.31 7.83 -2.95
C GLN A 349 -18.35 6.31 -2.78
N LEU A 350 -18.79 5.80 -1.63
CA LEU A 350 -18.88 4.35 -1.37
C LEU A 350 -20.33 3.87 -1.50
N ALA A 351 -20.53 2.65 -2.03
CA ALA A 351 -21.86 2.11 -2.31
C ALA A 351 -22.77 1.99 -1.06
N LYS A 352 -22.18 1.97 0.14
CA LYS A 352 -22.89 1.90 1.43
C LYS A 352 -22.89 3.21 2.22
N GLY A 353 -22.31 4.29 1.68
CA GLY A 353 -22.08 5.53 2.43
C GLY A 353 -21.13 5.33 3.62
N GLY A 354 -21.39 6.03 4.73
CA GLY A 354 -20.57 5.99 5.95
C GLY A 354 -19.43 7.01 5.94
N ASP A 355 -18.69 7.09 7.05
CA ASP A 355 -17.77 8.20 7.34
C ASP A 355 -16.60 8.37 6.35
N GLN A 356 -16.29 7.35 5.55
CA GLN A 356 -15.27 7.37 4.48
C GLN A 356 -15.86 7.56 3.07
N SER A 357 -17.17 7.79 2.96
CA SER A 357 -17.84 8.06 1.69
C SER A 357 -17.92 9.56 1.45
N TYR A 358 -17.30 10.01 0.36
CA TYR A 358 -17.16 11.42 0.02
C TYR A 358 -17.61 11.67 -1.42
N MET A 359 -17.35 12.85 -1.99
CA MET A 359 -17.65 13.05 -3.40
C MET A 359 -16.86 12.03 -4.24
N ASP A 360 -17.55 11.43 -5.21
CA ASP A 360 -16.92 10.62 -6.25
C ASP A 360 -16.08 11.51 -7.19
N LEU A 361 -14.77 11.56 -6.92
CA LEU A 361 -13.73 12.16 -7.75
C LEU A 361 -13.03 11.13 -8.65
N VAL A 362 -13.58 9.91 -8.78
CA VAL A 362 -13.06 8.79 -9.57
C VAL A 362 -13.98 8.41 -10.73
N LYS A 363 -14.83 9.34 -11.17
CA LYS A 363 -15.74 9.14 -12.32
C LYS A 363 -14.92 8.88 -13.60
N PRO A 364 -15.39 8.04 -14.55
CA PRO A 364 -14.61 7.67 -15.74
C PRO A 364 -14.01 8.85 -16.53
N TRP A 365 -14.72 9.97 -16.65
CA TRP A 365 -14.18 11.15 -17.36
C TRP A 365 -13.05 11.86 -16.58
N MET A 366 -13.09 11.84 -15.25
CA MET A 366 -12.04 12.38 -14.37
C MET A 366 -10.77 11.52 -14.45
N ASN A 367 -10.95 10.19 -14.47
CA ASN A 367 -9.85 9.25 -14.58
C ASN A 367 -9.20 9.32 -15.96
N ASN A 368 -9.99 9.30 -17.04
CA ASN A 368 -9.50 9.49 -18.40
C ASN A 368 -8.71 10.80 -18.55
N LEU A 369 -9.25 11.92 -18.06
CA LEU A 369 -8.55 13.22 -18.09
C LEU A 369 -7.23 13.15 -17.32
N THR A 370 -7.19 12.49 -16.16
CA THR A 370 -5.97 12.36 -15.35
C THR A 370 -4.91 11.48 -16.03
N HIS A 371 -5.33 10.37 -16.65
CA HIS A 371 -4.47 9.50 -17.46
C HIS A 371 -3.94 10.22 -18.73
N GLU A 372 -4.76 11.05 -19.39
CA GLU A 372 -4.33 11.89 -20.53
C GLU A 372 -3.24 12.90 -20.15
N LYS A 373 -3.25 13.41 -18.90
CA LYS A 373 -2.16 14.25 -18.35
C LYS A 373 -0.94 13.42 -17.90
N GLY A 374 -0.97 12.11 -18.12
CA GLY A 374 0.09 11.16 -17.78
C GLY A 374 0.32 11.06 -16.27
N MET A 375 -0.76 10.97 -15.50
CA MET A 375 -0.76 10.86 -14.04
C MET A 375 -1.45 9.58 -13.57
N VAL A 376 -0.91 8.88 -12.58
CA VAL A 376 -1.56 7.70 -11.96
C VAL A 376 -2.66 8.11 -10.97
N ILE A 377 -3.55 7.18 -10.62
CA ILE A 377 -4.72 7.43 -9.77
C ILE A 377 -4.78 6.40 -8.63
N HIS A 378 -4.59 6.83 -7.38
CA HIS A 378 -4.69 5.97 -6.20
C HIS A 378 -5.88 6.39 -5.33
N ALA A 379 -7.04 5.75 -5.47
CA ALA A 379 -8.27 6.22 -4.83
C ALA A 379 -8.30 5.93 -3.32
N TYR A 380 -8.87 6.84 -2.52
CA TYR A 380 -9.04 6.69 -1.07
C TYR A 380 -10.50 6.91 -0.62
N THR A 381 -10.95 6.35 0.51
CA THR A 381 -10.42 5.15 1.19
C THR A 381 -11.44 4.03 0.98
N VAL A 382 -11.03 2.95 0.33
CA VAL A 382 -11.95 1.91 -0.16
C VAL A 382 -11.73 0.60 0.59
N ASP A 383 -12.81 -0.04 1.04
CA ASP A 383 -12.75 -1.19 1.96
C ASP A 383 -13.70 -2.35 1.58
N ALA A 384 -14.51 -2.18 0.53
CA ALA A 384 -15.55 -3.11 0.12
C ALA A 384 -15.30 -3.67 -1.29
N ALA A 385 -15.53 -4.97 -1.47
CA ALA A 385 -15.29 -5.65 -2.74
C ALA A 385 -16.13 -5.09 -3.91
N ASP A 386 -17.35 -4.63 -3.65
CA ASP A 386 -18.21 -4.01 -4.67
C ASP A 386 -17.66 -2.65 -5.12
N ASP A 387 -17.13 -1.85 -4.20
CA ASP A 387 -16.48 -0.56 -4.51
C ASP A 387 -15.11 -0.75 -5.16
N PHE A 388 -14.29 -1.72 -4.70
CA PHE A 388 -13.06 -2.11 -5.40
C PHE A 388 -13.34 -2.47 -6.85
N LYS A 389 -14.39 -3.27 -7.11
CA LYS A 389 -14.80 -3.67 -8.46
C LYS A 389 -15.27 -2.50 -9.30
N ARG A 390 -16.18 -1.66 -8.77
CA ARG A 390 -16.71 -0.51 -9.50
C ARG A 390 -15.59 0.48 -9.84
N ILE A 391 -14.84 0.93 -8.84
CA ILE A 391 -13.84 1.98 -9.00
C ILE A 391 -12.64 1.48 -9.83
N SER A 392 -12.30 0.18 -9.78
CA SER A 392 -11.30 -0.40 -10.71
C SER A 392 -11.80 -0.36 -12.16
N ASN A 393 -13.09 -0.64 -12.42
CA ASN A 393 -13.67 -0.55 -13.76
C ASN A 393 -13.74 0.90 -14.27
N ASP A 394 -13.87 1.87 -13.36
CA ASP A 394 -13.83 3.30 -13.69
C ASP A 394 -12.40 3.79 -14.02
N GLY A 395 -11.36 2.98 -13.78
CA GLY A 395 -10.00 3.19 -14.30
C GLY A 395 -8.95 3.68 -13.29
N VAL A 396 -9.06 3.32 -12.00
CA VAL A 396 -8.00 3.63 -11.02
C VAL A 396 -6.85 2.62 -11.02
N ASP A 397 -5.70 3.04 -10.49
CA ASP A 397 -4.42 2.33 -10.59
C ASP A 397 -4.00 1.66 -9.27
N GLY A 398 -4.76 1.90 -8.21
CA GLY A 398 -4.59 1.32 -6.88
C GLY A 398 -5.53 1.95 -5.87
N PHE A 399 -5.50 1.43 -4.64
CA PHE A 399 -6.32 1.96 -3.55
C PHE A 399 -5.53 2.11 -2.25
N PHE A 400 -5.92 3.15 -1.51
CA PHE A 400 -5.78 3.21 -0.06
C PHE A 400 -6.90 2.41 0.57
N THR A 401 -6.55 1.47 1.45
CA THR A 401 -7.52 0.60 2.15
C THR A 401 -7.11 0.39 3.59
N ASN A 402 -8.09 0.37 4.49
CA ASN A 402 -7.92 -0.09 5.87
C ASN A 402 -7.89 -1.64 5.92
N ARG A 403 -8.48 -2.29 4.91
CA ARG A 403 -8.74 -3.74 4.82
C ARG A 403 -7.78 -4.43 3.84
N THR A 404 -6.48 -4.26 4.09
CA THR A 404 -5.37 -4.74 3.26
C THR A 404 -5.54 -6.19 2.76
N ALA A 405 -5.96 -7.11 3.62
CA ALA A 405 -6.14 -8.52 3.27
C ALA A 405 -7.27 -8.76 2.23
N GLU A 406 -8.37 -8.02 2.31
CA GLU A 406 -9.48 -8.15 1.36
C GLU A 406 -9.14 -7.55 0.00
N LEU A 407 -8.40 -6.43 -0.04
CA LEU A 407 -7.93 -5.86 -1.30
C LEU A 407 -6.88 -6.76 -1.98
N LEU A 408 -5.95 -7.32 -1.21
CA LEU A 408 -4.99 -8.31 -1.70
C LEU A 408 -5.69 -9.52 -2.32
N LYS A 409 -6.72 -10.05 -1.63
CA LYS A 409 -7.57 -11.15 -2.12
C LYS A 409 -8.37 -10.75 -3.37
N PHE A 410 -8.91 -9.53 -3.43
CA PHE A 410 -9.61 -9.00 -4.62
C PHE A 410 -8.70 -8.99 -5.85
N TYR A 411 -7.44 -8.56 -5.72
CA TYR A 411 -6.44 -8.61 -6.78
C TYR A 411 -5.80 -10.01 -7.01
N GLY A 412 -6.33 -11.08 -6.39
CA GLY A 412 -5.80 -12.43 -6.57
C GLY A 412 -4.42 -12.68 -5.94
N ARG A 413 -4.01 -11.83 -4.98
CA ARG A 413 -2.76 -11.90 -4.22
C ARG A 413 -2.99 -12.21 -2.72
N PRO A 414 -3.85 -13.19 -2.33
CA PRO A 414 -4.22 -13.39 -0.93
C PRO A 414 -2.99 -13.73 -0.05
N ALA A 415 -3.02 -13.26 1.20
CA ALA A 415 -2.00 -13.60 2.18
C ALA A 415 -1.93 -15.11 2.43
N LYS A 416 -0.71 -15.64 2.65
CA LYS A 416 -0.46 -17.07 2.89
C LYS A 416 -0.89 -17.54 4.29
N GLU A 417 -1.05 -16.62 5.21
CA GLU A 417 -1.39 -16.84 6.62
C GLU A 417 -2.60 -15.98 6.99
N SER A 418 -3.37 -16.42 7.99
CA SER A 418 -4.49 -15.62 8.49
C SER A 418 -4.01 -14.38 9.25
N ILE A 419 -4.83 -13.32 9.27
CA ILE A 419 -4.61 -12.12 10.10
C ILE A 419 -4.32 -12.51 11.57
N HIS A 420 -5.07 -13.45 12.13
CA HIS A 420 -4.85 -13.93 13.49
C HIS A 420 -3.48 -14.60 13.67
N THR A 421 -3.04 -15.41 12.71
CA THR A 421 -1.72 -16.08 12.72
C THR A 421 -0.58 -15.05 12.67
N ILE A 422 -0.69 -14.06 11.79
CA ILE A 422 0.34 -13.02 11.59
C ILE A 422 0.46 -12.15 12.85
N LEU A 423 -0.66 -11.65 13.37
CA LEU A 423 -0.69 -10.87 14.61
C LEU A 423 -0.07 -11.66 15.77
N LYS A 424 -0.48 -12.92 15.96
CA LYS A 424 0.05 -13.79 17.03
C LYS A 424 1.55 -14.02 16.92
N ARG A 425 2.09 -14.18 15.70
CA ARG A 425 3.54 -14.29 15.46
C ARG A 425 4.27 -13.00 15.82
N ASN A 426 3.64 -11.85 15.57
CA ASN A 426 4.20 -10.53 15.85
C ASN A 426 3.96 -10.06 17.30
N GLY A 427 3.36 -10.90 18.16
CA GLY A 427 3.16 -10.66 19.59
C GLY A 427 1.76 -10.19 20.00
N TYR A 428 0.78 -10.22 19.08
CA TYR A 428 -0.54 -9.62 19.25
C TYR A 428 -1.70 -10.62 19.25
#